data_AF-A0A940XLV4-F1
#
_entry.id   AF-A0A940XLV4-F1
#
_cell.length_a   1.000
_cell.length_b   1.000
_cell.length_c   1.000
_cell.angle_alpha   90.00
_cell.angle_beta   90.00
_cell.angle_gamma   90.00
#
_symmetry.space_group_name_H-M   'P 1'
#
loop_
_entity.id
_entity.type
_entity.pdbx_description
1 polymer ?
#
loop_
_entity_poly.entity_id
_entity_poly.type
_entity_poly.pdbx_seq_one_letter_code
_entity_poly.pdbx_strand_id
1 'polypeptide(L)'
;MDWHVAPDEDLLFRIPVKFASGVSPAVSGSRWFRDTERNDIQNELTGWPTGPVFTPCTAGARTARRAGRGFLTVIPAIANLVANIGGALGSPFGGVSGQGEPEEPENEVHDFPVLWAAPGTLARTVPWQLDPGRRPDGYSTHLVLTNRRLLILGVRSGASDEAEVLGDFPRESVTAARQMTFSEINADVRITFADQSWIRLFTGNPTSAEKLAGILSGKMEALPESALTEAQRQRVSRFVAHLRGTAHPPVYIRLPSGIVLVEVPTRSKAGKGVFSTSTILMDASGEAAEPAPGDL
;
A
#
# COMPACT_ATOMS: atom_id res chain seq x y z
N MET A 1 -6.87 15.43 -12.95
CA MET A 1 -5.76 14.57 -12.50
C MET A 1 -4.50 15.41 -12.55
N ASP A 2 -3.57 15.18 -11.62
CA ASP A 2 -2.23 15.78 -11.49
C ASP A 2 -1.16 15.13 -12.39
N TRP A 3 -1.52 14.03 -13.05
CA TRP A 3 -0.70 13.30 -14.01
C TRP A 3 -1.60 12.59 -15.03
N HIS A 4 -1.10 12.44 -16.25
CA HIS A 4 -1.81 11.83 -17.38
C HIS A 4 -1.00 10.65 -17.94
N VAL A 5 -1.70 9.55 -18.22
CA VAL A 5 -1.16 8.41 -18.95
C VAL A 5 -0.80 8.79 -20.39
N ALA A 6 0.11 8.02 -21.01
CA ALA A 6 0.36 8.16 -22.45
C ALA A 6 -0.93 7.87 -23.25
N PRO A 7 -1.11 8.43 -24.47
CA PRO A 7 -2.35 8.25 -25.24
C PRO A 7 -2.71 6.80 -25.58
N ASP A 8 -1.73 5.90 -25.58
CA ASP A 8 -1.86 4.46 -25.86
C ASP A 8 -1.78 3.58 -24.60
N GLU A 9 -1.93 4.19 -23.42
CA GLU A 9 -1.79 3.55 -22.12
C GLU A 9 -3.04 3.82 -21.29
N ASP A 10 -3.57 2.78 -20.65
CA ASP A 10 -4.75 2.91 -19.81
C ASP A 10 -4.39 2.78 -18.33
N LEU A 11 -4.97 3.66 -17.50
CA LEU A 11 -4.88 3.58 -16.05
C LEU A 11 -5.77 2.44 -15.53
N LEU A 12 -5.17 1.51 -14.78
CA LEU A 12 -5.90 0.40 -14.15
C LEU A 12 -6.09 0.61 -12.65
N PHE A 13 -5.06 1.12 -11.96
CA PHE A 13 -5.10 1.29 -10.51
C PHE A 13 -4.17 2.41 -10.07
N ARG A 14 -4.61 3.24 -9.11
CA ARG A 14 -3.76 4.25 -8.47
C ARG A 14 -4.02 4.27 -6.98
N ILE A 15 -2.97 4.08 -6.19
CA ILE A 15 -3.04 4.09 -4.73
C ILE A 15 -1.87 4.83 -4.11
N PRO A 16 -2.04 5.45 -2.95
CA PRO A 16 -0.92 5.97 -2.18
C PRO A 16 -0.12 4.81 -1.59
N VAL A 17 1.20 4.93 -1.63
CA VAL A 17 2.12 3.93 -1.09
C VAL A 17 3.26 4.60 -0.34
N LYS A 18 3.89 3.85 0.55
CA LYS A 18 5.19 4.16 1.18
C LYS A 18 5.85 2.82 1.52
N PHE A 19 7.13 2.80 1.85
CA PHE A 19 7.69 1.60 2.49
C PHE A 19 6.92 1.27 3.76
N ALA A 20 6.66 -0.02 3.94
CA ALA A 20 6.04 -0.56 5.14
C ALA A 20 6.89 -0.25 6.38
N SER A 21 6.36 -0.49 7.58
CA SER A 21 7.13 -0.35 8.82
C SER A 21 6.84 -1.52 9.74
N GLY A 22 7.88 -2.01 10.41
CA GLY A 22 7.75 -3.17 11.27
C GLY A 22 6.76 -2.93 12.39
N VAL A 23 5.98 -3.95 12.72
CA VAL A 23 4.92 -3.87 13.74
C VAL A 23 5.20 -4.72 14.97
N SER A 24 6.07 -5.74 14.86
CA SER A 24 6.54 -6.51 16.01
C SER A 24 7.37 -5.63 16.95
N PRO A 25 7.29 -5.82 18.28
CA PRO A 25 8.04 -5.02 19.25
C PRO A 25 9.55 -4.90 18.97
N ALA A 26 10.17 -5.93 18.37
CA ALA A 26 11.61 -5.94 18.11
C ALA A 26 12.03 -5.05 16.92
N VAL A 27 11.10 -4.81 15.99
CA VAL A 27 11.32 -4.13 14.71
C VAL A 27 10.36 -2.95 14.52
N SER A 28 9.71 -2.52 15.60
CA SER A 28 8.64 -1.52 15.54
C SER A 28 9.13 -0.21 14.93
N GLY A 29 8.50 0.21 13.83
CA GLY A 29 8.87 1.41 13.07
C GLY A 29 10.11 1.26 12.18
N SER A 30 10.81 0.14 12.24
CA SER A 30 12.02 -0.14 11.45
C SER A 30 11.69 -0.39 9.99
N ARG A 31 12.64 0.00 9.13
CA ARG A 31 12.63 -0.22 7.68
C ARG A 31 14.05 -0.53 7.25
N TRP A 32 14.36 -1.78 6.98
CA TRP A 32 15.71 -2.18 6.59
C TRP A 32 15.81 -2.44 5.08
N PHE A 33 17.00 -2.19 4.55
CA PHE A 33 17.35 -2.41 3.16
C PHE A 33 18.39 -3.53 3.14
N ARG A 34 18.05 -4.67 2.55
CA ARG A 34 18.85 -5.90 2.63
C ARG A 34 19.34 -6.37 1.27
N ASP A 35 20.55 -6.91 1.22
CA ASP A 35 20.96 -7.79 0.11
C ASP A 35 20.48 -9.23 0.33
N THR A 36 20.89 -10.13 -0.57
CA THR A 36 20.60 -11.56 -0.51
C THR A 36 21.26 -12.29 0.67
N GLU A 37 22.24 -11.67 1.32
CA GLU A 37 22.96 -12.19 2.49
C GLU A 37 22.48 -11.54 3.81
N ARG A 38 21.46 -10.68 3.76
CA ARG A 38 20.92 -9.88 4.89
C ARG A 38 21.85 -8.77 5.39
N ASN A 39 22.88 -8.40 4.63
CA ASN A 39 23.68 -7.22 4.95
C ASN A 39 22.83 -5.95 4.75
N ASP A 40 23.06 -4.93 5.58
CA ASP A 40 22.45 -3.62 5.39
C ASP A 40 23.09 -2.91 4.20
N ILE A 41 22.31 -2.67 3.15
CA ILE A 41 22.76 -2.04 1.91
C ILE A 41 22.37 -0.58 1.80
N GLN A 42 21.88 0.05 2.87
CA GLN A 42 21.44 1.44 2.87
C GLN A 42 22.50 2.41 2.30
N ASN A 43 23.78 2.16 2.55
CA ASN A 43 24.90 2.99 2.07
C ASN A 43 25.32 2.69 0.63
N GLU A 44 24.79 1.63 0.02
CA GLU A 44 25.06 1.24 -1.38
C GLU A 44 23.99 1.79 -2.33
N LEU A 45 22.86 2.29 -1.81
CA LEU A 45 21.77 2.84 -2.60
C LEU A 45 22.16 4.23 -3.14
N THR A 46 22.69 4.23 -4.36
CA THR A 46 23.21 5.44 -5.02
C THR A 46 22.12 6.50 -5.16
N GLY A 47 22.43 7.75 -4.80
CA GLY A 47 21.50 8.89 -4.91
C GLY A 47 20.47 8.99 -3.77
N TRP A 48 20.46 8.04 -2.83
CA TRP A 48 19.59 8.13 -1.66
C TRP A 48 20.21 9.09 -0.62
N PRO A 49 19.42 9.97 0.02
CA PRO A 49 19.89 10.82 1.13
C PRO A 49 20.46 10.01 2.30
N THR A 50 20.99 10.65 3.35
CA THR A 50 21.18 9.90 4.61
C THR A 50 19.81 9.64 5.24
N GLY A 51 19.57 8.41 5.70
CA GLY A 51 18.32 8.04 6.37
C GLY A 51 18.54 7.51 7.79
N PRO A 52 17.44 7.19 8.49
CA PRO A 52 17.53 6.59 9.82
C PRO A 52 18.31 5.27 9.75
N VAL A 53 19.17 5.04 10.74
CA VAL A 53 19.81 3.74 10.94
C VAL A 53 19.03 3.01 12.02
N PHE A 54 18.51 1.84 11.70
CA PHE A 54 17.74 1.04 12.64
C PHE A 54 18.61 -0.08 13.21
N THR A 55 18.68 -0.16 14.52
CA THR A 55 19.27 -1.31 15.23
C THR A 55 18.14 -2.19 15.76
N PRO A 56 18.17 -3.53 15.60
CA PRO A 56 17.16 -4.39 16.19
C PRO A 56 17.08 -4.13 17.69
N CYS A 57 15.86 -4.05 18.25
CA CYS A 57 15.72 -3.88 19.70
C CYS A 57 16.24 -5.14 20.40
N THR A 58 17.45 -5.06 20.96
CA THR A 58 18.08 -6.15 21.72
C THR A 58 17.23 -6.48 22.94
N ALA A 59 17.28 -7.74 23.40
CA ALA A 59 16.54 -8.18 24.57
C ALA A 59 16.84 -7.35 25.83
N GLY A 60 18.04 -6.76 25.95
CA GLY A 60 18.42 -5.88 27.06
C GLY A 60 17.70 -4.52 27.08
N ALA A 61 17.36 -3.96 25.92
CA ALA A 61 16.52 -2.76 25.83
C ALA A 61 15.05 -3.03 26.24
N ARG A 62 14.61 -4.31 26.20
CA ARG A 62 13.27 -4.75 26.65
C ARG A 62 13.14 -4.73 28.17
N THR A 63 14.23 -4.94 28.91
CA THR A 63 14.25 -4.87 30.38
C THR A 63 14.35 -3.42 30.88
N ALA A 64 15.11 -2.56 30.20
CA ALA A 64 15.24 -1.15 30.57
C ALA A 64 13.92 -0.36 30.41
N ARG A 65 13.11 -0.64 29.38
CA ARG A 65 11.76 -0.05 29.24
C ARG A 65 10.73 -0.61 30.24
N ARG A 66 10.94 -1.81 30.78
CA ARG A 66 10.12 -2.36 31.88
C ARG A 66 10.49 -1.75 33.24
N ALA A 67 11.76 -1.43 33.46
CA ALA A 67 12.23 -0.81 34.71
C ALA A 67 12.07 0.73 34.72
N GLY A 68 12.14 1.39 33.55
CA GLY A 68 12.06 2.85 33.42
C GLY A 68 10.65 3.44 33.31
N ARG A 69 9.59 2.65 33.51
CA ARG A 69 8.20 3.13 33.44
C ARG A 69 7.70 3.77 34.74
N GLY A 70 8.63 4.36 35.50
CA GLY A 70 8.37 5.38 36.50
C GLY A 70 8.91 6.71 35.98
N PHE A 71 8.00 7.61 35.61
CA PHE A 71 8.20 9.00 35.17
C PHE A 71 8.52 9.28 33.69
N LEU A 72 7.55 9.99 33.07
CA LEU A 72 7.66 10.97 31.97
C LEU A 72 7.91 10.47 30.55
N THR A 73 6.83 10.22 29.78
CA THR A 73 6.56 10.92 28.49
C THR A 73 5.19 10.54 27.91
N VAL A 74 4.48 11.56 27.45
CA VAL A 74 3.15 11.50 26.83
C VAL A 74 3.26 10.81 25.46
N ILE A 75 2.70 9.60 25.33
CA ILE A 75 2.38 9.01 24.03
C ILE A 75 1.00 9.55 23.64
N PRO A 76 0.83 10.30 22.53
CA PRO A 76 -0.49 10.59 22.02
C PRO A 76 -1.09 9.28 21.49
N ALA A 77 -1.98 8.68 22.27
CA ALA A 77 -2.78 7.55 21.86
C ALA A 77 -3.73 8.00 20.75
N ILE A 78 -3.44 7.64 19.49
CA ILE A 78 -4.46 7.64 18.45
C ILE A 78 -5.27 6.37 18.64
N ALA A 79 -6.21 6.43 19.59
CA ALA A 79 -7.26 5.46 19.76
C ALA A 79 -8.48 5.96 18.98
N ASN A 80 -8.78 5.33 17.85
CA ASN A 80 -10.13 5.21 17.33
C ASN A 80 -10.27 3.83 16.71
N LEU A 81 -10.52 2.87 17.61
CA LEU A 81 -10.86 1.49 17.33
C LEU A 81 -12.27 1.44 16.74
N VAL A 82 -12.39 0.90 15.53
CA VAL A 82 -13.68 0.53 14.94
C VAL A 82 -14.29 -0.58 15.80
N ALA A 83 -15.41 -0.25 16.43
CA ALA A 83 -16.22 -1.19 17.17
C ALA A 83 -16.93 -2.14 16.18
N ASN A 84 -16.56 -3.42 16.24
CA ASN A 84 -17.43 -4.61 16.22
C ASN A 84 -16.61 -5.80 15.73
N ILE A 85 -16.32 -6.73 16.65
CA ILE A 85 -16.43 -8.19 16.47
C ILE A 85 -16.24 -8.80 17.87
N GLY A 86 -17.27 -9.50 18.32
CA GLY A 86 -17.35 -10.06 19.66
C GLY A 86 -16.44 -11.28 19.85
N GLY A 87 -15.81 -11.32 21.03
CA GLY A 87 -15.57 -12.53 21.81
C GLY A 87 -14.49 -13.51 21.34
N ALA A 88 -13.31 -13.43 21.95
CA ALA A 88 -12.57 -14.58 22.48
C ALA A 88 -11.43 -14.11 23.40
N LEU A 89 -11.10 -14.96 24.37
CA LEU A 89 -10.35 -14.69 25.59
C LEU A 89 -8.88 -14.29 25.36
N GLY A 90 -8.40 -13.38 26.20
CA GLY A 90 -7.06 -12.79 26.14
C GLY A 90 -5.92 -13.80 26.36
N SER A 91 -4.92 -13.70 25.50
CA SER A 91 -3.59 -14.29 25.69
C SER A 91 -2.70 -13.31 26.48
N PRO A 92 -1.85 -13.77 27.42
CA PRO A 92 -0.98 -12.91 28.24
C PRO A 92 0.19 -12.29 27.44
N PHE A 93 0.29 -12.59 26.14
CA PHE A 93 1.15 -11.89 25.22
C PHE A 93 0.35 -10.76 24.60
N GLY A 94 0.58 -9.53 25.04
CA GLY A 94 -0.08 -8.33 24.53
C GLY A 94 0.16 -8.16 23.04
N GLY A 95 -0.68 -8.81 22.23
CA GLY A 95 -0.88 -8.52 20.83
C GLY A 95 -1.85 -7.35 20.72
N VAL A 96 -1.51 -6.39 19.88
CA VAL A 96 -2.48 -5.41 19.42
C VAL A 96 -3.53 -6.22 18.66
N SER A 97 -4.76 -6.26 19.17
CA SER A 97 -5.88 -6.97 18.56
C SER A 97 -6.03 -6.52 17.09
N GLY A 98 -5.85 -7.44 16.14
CA GLY A 98 -6.00 -7.18 14.71
C GLY A 98 -4.80 -7.52 13.82
N GLN A 99 -3.66 -7.94 14.39
CA GLN A 99 -2.53 -8.46 13.60
C GLN A 99 -2.70 -9.96 13.32
N GLY A 100 -2.45 -10.39 12.08
CA GLY A 100 -2.36 -11.81 11.73
C GLY A 100 -1.24 -12.55 12.48
N GLU A 101 -1.06 -13.84 12.24
CA GLU A 101 0.16 -14.54 12.68
C GLU A 101 1.32 -14.22 11.72
N PRO A 102 2.58 -14.11 12.21
CA PRO A 102 3.74 -13.94 11.34
C PRO A 102 3.86 -15.10 10.35
N GLU A 103 3.90 -14.79 9.05
CA GLU A 103 4.05 -15.77 7.97
C GLU A 103 5.53 -15.98 7.62
N GLU A 104 6.34 -14.92 7.77
CA GLU A 104 7.79 -14.93 7.55
C GLU A 104 8.50 -14.35 8.79
N PRO A 105 8.58 -15.07 9.93
CA PRO A 105 9.11 -14.54 11.19
C PRO A 105 10.50 -13.88 11.06
N GLU A 106 11.35 -14.41 10.19
CA GLU A 106 12.66 -13.86 9.87
C GLU A 106 12.60 -12.47 9.24
N ASN A 107 11.55 -12.13 8.51
CA ASN A 107 11.35 -10.84 7.83
C ASN A 107 10.27 -9.96 8.48
N GLU A 108 9.66 -10.43 9.57
CA GLU A 108 8.50 -9.78 10.20
C GLU A 108 8.71 -9.52 11.69
N VAL A 109 9.47 -10.37 12.36
CA VAL A 109 9.69 -10.33 13.81
C VAL A 109 11.15 -10.04 14.15
N HIS A 110 12.09 -10.66 13.44
CA HIS A 110 13.53 -10.58 13.74
C HIS A 110 14.24 -9.52 12.89
N ASP A 111 13.88 -9.49 11.62
CA ASP A 111 14.24 -8.47 10.65
C ASP A 111 12.94 -7.84 10.12
N PHE A 112 13.05 -6.79 9.32
CA PHE A 112 11.95 -6.15 8.60
C PHE A 112 12.48 -5.48 7.32
N PRO A 113 12.90 -6.29 6.33
CA PRO A 113 13.32 -5.77 5.05
C PRO A 113 12.12 -5.14 4.33
N VAL A 114 12.26 -3.89 3.92
CA VAL A 114 11.31 -3.22 3.00
C VAL A 114 11.81 -3.22 1.56
N LEU A 115 13.07 -3.59 1.37
CA LEU A 115 13.76 -3.77 0.10
C LEU A 115 14.73 -4.94 0.26
N TRP A 116 14.71 -5.87 -0.68
CA TRP A 116 15.60 -7.02 -0.73
C TRP A 116 16.16 -7.19 -2.14
N ALA A 117 17.48 -7.02 -2.30
CA ALA A 117 18.04 -6.81 -3.63
C ALA A 117 19.55 -7.09 -3.73
N ALA A 118 19.94 -7.95 -4.67
CA ALA A 118 21.35 -8.06 -5.11
C ALA A 118 21.79 -6.80 -5.89
N PRO A 119 23.10 -6.52 -6.01
CA PRO A 119 23.59 -5.42 -6.85
C PRO A 119 23.04 -5.49 -8.28
N GLY A 120 22.66 -4.33 -8.85
CA GLY A 120 22.15 -4.23 -10.22
C GLY A 120 20.70 -4.68 -10.44
N THR A 121 19.99 -5.12 -9.40
CA THR A 121 18.57 -5.52 -9.51
C THR A 121 17.59 -4.35 -9.40
N LEU A 122 16.40 -4.53 -9.96
CA LEU A 122 15.34 -3.52 -10.10
C LEU A 122 14.91 -2.92 -8.77
N ALA A 123 14.79 -3.73 -7.69
CA ALA A 123 14.41 -3.17 -6.40
C ALA A 123 15.39 -2.11 -5.90
N ARG A 124 16.68 -2.10 -6.28
CA ARG A 124 17.63 -1.03 -5.93
C ARG A 124 17.39 0.28 -6.66
N THR A 125 16.59 0.26 -7.73
CA THR A 125 16.27 1.43 -8.56
C THR A 125 14.98 2.14 -8.13
N VAL A 126 14.27 1.60 -7.13
CA VAL A 126 13.06 2.25 -6.60
C VAL A 126 13.40 3.59 -5.94
N PRO A 127 12.48 4.57 -6.00
CA PRO A 127 12.77 5.91 -5.50
C PRO A 127 12.81 5.97 -3.97
N TRP A 128 13.80 6.68 -3.44
CA TRP A 128 14.01 6.85 -2.00
C TRP A 128 12.84 7.58 -1.31
N GLN A 129 12.04 8.34 -2.06
CA GLN A 129 10.84 9.04 -1.58
C GLN A 129 9.77 8.08 -1.05
N LEU A 130 9.87 6.78 -1.34
CA LEU A 130 9.04 5.76 -0.69
C LEU A 130 9.31 5.66 0.81
N ASP A 131 10.51 6.01 1.29
CA ASP A 131 10.85 6.02 2.71
C ASP A 131 10.32 7.29 3.40
N PRO A 132 9.34 7.17 4.31
CA PRO A 132 8.83 8.32 5.06
C PRO A 132 9.90 9.04 5.89
N GLY A 133 11.00 8.36 6.26
CA GLY A 133 12.09 8.95 7.05
C GLY A 133 13.03 9.85 6.24
N ARG A 134 12.93 9.82 4.91
CA ARG A 134 13.78 10.62 3.99
C ARG A 134 12.98 11.66 3.23
N ARG A 135 11.70 11.36 2.99
CA ARG A 135 10.78 12.17 2.20
C ARG A 135 10.52 13.56 2.82
N PRO A 136 10.51 14.64 2.03
CA PRO A 136 10.14 15.97 2.52
C PRO A 136 8.70 16.05 3.06
N ASP A 137 8.47 16.98 3.98
CA ASP A 137 7.13 17.27 4.48
C ASP A 137 6.18 17.72 3.37
N GLY A 138 4.92 17.30 3.45
CA GLY A 138 3.90 17.60 2.44
C GLY A 138 4.06 16.82 1.14
N TYR A 139 5.04 15.92 1.03
CA TYR A 139 5.22 15.02 -0.10
C TYR A 139 4.57 13.66 0.20
N SER A 140 3.97 13.04 -0.81
CA SER A 140 3.40 11.71 -0.78
C SER A 140 3.81 10.94 -2.03
N THR A 141 3.71 9.61 -1.97
CA THR A 141 4.07 8.74 -3.09
C THR A 141 2.85 7.92 -3.47
N HIS A 142 2.63 7.75 -4.77
CA HIS A 142 1.53 6.96 -5.32
C HIS A 142 2.12 5.86 -6.21
N LEU A 143 1.57 4.67 -6.13
CA LEU A 143 1.77 3.62 -7.11
C LEU A 143 0.67 3.75 -8.15
N VAL A 144 1.06 3.75 -9.42
CA VAL A 144 0.16 3.71 -10.56
C VAL A 144 0.43 2.44 -11.34
N LEU A 145 -0.60 1.65 -11.57
CA LEU A 145 -0.57 0.49 -12.43
C LEU A 145 -1.35 0.80 -13.70
N THR A 146 -0.71 0.57 -14.84
CA THR A 146 -1.32 0.67 -16.15
C THR A 146 -1.31 -0.70 -16.84
N ASN A 147 -1.88 -0.78 -18.03
CA ASN A 147 -1.77 -1.95 -18.88
C ASN A 147 -0.33 -2.22 -19.36
N ARG A 148 0.62 -1.29 -19.20
CA ARG A 148 2.00 -1.39 -19.71
C ARG A 148 3.09 -1.37 -18.66
N ARG A 149 2.87 -0.73 -17.52
CA ARG A 149 3.91 -0.49 -16.52
C ARG A 149 3.34 -0.21 -15.14
N LEU A 150 4.23 -0.34 -14.16
CA LEU A 150 4.05 0.14 -12.80
C LEU A 150 4.92 1.40 -12.63
N LEU A 151 4.29 2.49 -12.21
CA LEU A 151 4.93 3.77 -11.97
C LEU A 151 4.88 4.09 -10.48
N ILE A 152 5.93 4.75 -9.99
CA ILE A 152 5.90 5.42 -8.69
C ILE A 152 5.88 6.92 -8.96
N LEU A 153 4.83 7.59 -8.53
CA LEU A 153 4.65 9.02 -8.63
C LEU A 153 4.95 9.70 -7.30
N GLY A 154 5.58 10.86 -7.37
CA GLY A 154 5.73 11.80 -6.26
C GLY A 154 4.70 12.91 -6.35
N VAL A 155 3.93 13.12 -5.28
CA VAL A 155 2.84 14.10 -5.22
C VAL A 155 3.10 15.06 -4.07
N ARG A 156 3.32 16.34 -4.39
CA ARG A 156 3.42 17.41 -3.39
C ARG A 156 2.01 17.88 -3.03
N SER A 157 1.81 18.30 -1.78
CA SER A 157 0.55 18.93 -1.37
C SER A 157 0.63 20.44 -1.66
N GLY A 158 -0.16 20.99 -2.60
CA GLY A 158 -0.17 22.44 -2.87
C GLY A 158 -0.94 22.87 -4.14
N ALA A 159 -0.87 24.17 -4.48
CA ALA A 159 -1.70 24.78 -5.54
C ALA A 159 -1.33 24.40 -6.99
N SER A 160 -0.24 23.65 -7.18
CA SER A 160 0.17 23.07 -8.46
C SER A 160 0.58 21.64 -8.19
N ASP A 161 -0.40 20.81 -7.81
CA ASP A 161 -0.26 19.37 -7.66
C ASP A 161 0.05 18.79 -9.05
N GLU A 162 1.28 18.89 -9.54
CA GLU A 162 1.78 18.10 -10.65
C GLU A 162 2.53 16.91 -10.04
N ALA A 163 2.13 15.71 -10.45
CA ALA A 163 2.76 14.49 -9.99
C ALA A 163 4.01 14.17 -10.85
N GLU A 164 5.13 13.97 -10.16
CA GLU A 164 6.43 13.67 -10.74
C GLU A 164 6.59 12.16 -10.92
N VAL A 165 7.06 11.69 -12.08
CA VAL A 165 7.41 10.28 -12.26
C VAL A 165 8.77 10.01 -11.61
N LEU A 166 8.78 9.24 -10.53
CA LEU A 166 9.98 8.92 -9.75
C LEU A 166 10.57 7.55 -10.08
N GLY A 167 9.74 6.63 -10.57
CA GLY A 167 10.15 5.29 -10.97
C GLY A 167 9.21 4.75 -12.03
N ASP A 168 9.79 3.99 -12.98
CA ASP A 168 9.09 3.38 -14.09
C ASP A 168 9.58 1.94 -14.28
N PHE A 169 8.65 0.99 -14.16
CA PHE A 169 8.91 -0.44 -14.20
C PHE A 169 7.98 -1.08 -15.25
N PRO A 170 8.50 -1.71 -16.31
CA PRO A 170 7.67 -2.42 -17.28
C PRO A 170 6.77 -3.45 -16.60
N ARG A 171 5.54 -3.66 -17.10
CA ARG A 171 4.55 -4.54 -16.45
C ARG A 171 5.07 -5.97 -16.32
N GLU A 172 5.82 -6.43 -17.31
CA GLU A 172 6.47 -7.73 -17.37
C GLU A 172 7.63 -7.89 -16.38
N SER A 173 8.17 -6.77 -15.86
CA SER A 173 9.20 -6.80 -14.83
C SER A 173 8.65 -7.19 -13.46
N VAL A 174 7.33 -7.12 -13.24
CA VAL A 174 6.67 -7.50 -11.99
C VAL A 174 6.08 -8.90 -12.11
N THR A 175 6.65 -9.86 -11.38
CA THR A 175 6.27 -11.28 -11.47
C THR A 175 5.23 -11.69 -10.44
N ALA A 176 5.23 -11.06 -9.27
CA ALA A 176 4.26 -11.39 -8.23
C ALA A 176 3.96 -10.19 -7.34
N ALA A 177 2.76 -10.20 -6.75
CA ALA A 177 2.45 -9.38 -5.60
C ALA A 177 1.64 -10.19 -4.58
N ARG A 178 1.92 -9.97 -3.31
CA ARG A 178 1.29 -10.68 -2.18
C ARG A 178 0.94 -9.69 -1.08
N GLN A 179 -0.29 -9.75 -0.58
CA GLN A 179 -0.67 -9.06 0.64
C GLN A 179 -0.01 -9.73 1.84
N MET A 180 0.60 -8.94 2.72
CA MET A 180 1.23 -9.43 3.95
C MET A 180 0.25 -9.25 5.12
N THR A 181 -0.25 -10.36 5.67
CA THR A 181 -1.27 -10.35 6.73
C THR A 181 -0.70 -9.96 8.09
N PHE A 182 0.58 -10.22 8.34
CA PHE A 182 1.29 -9.68 9.49
C PHE A 182 1.80 -8.26 9.20
N SER A 183 0.91 -7.27 9.28
CA SER A 183 1.24 -5.87 9.02
C SER A 183 0.39 -4.87 9.80
N GLU A 184 0.72 -3.58 9.67
CA GLU A 184 -0.15 -2.51 10.16
C GLU A 184 -1.47 -2.59 9.38
N ILE A 185 -2.57 -2.89 10.07
CA ILE A 185 -3.94 -2.99 9.53
C ILE A 185 -4.10 -3.89 8.29
N ASN A 186 -3.25 -4.90 8.11
CA ASN A 186 -3.24 -5.82 6.96
C ASN A 186 -3.08 -5.11 5.59
N ALA A 187 -2.42 -3.95 5.57
CA ALA A 187 -2.32 -3.09 4.39
C ALA A 187 -0.96 -3.12 3.67
N ASP A 188 -0.08 -4.05 4.04
CA ASP A 188 1.19 -4.24 3.36
C ASP A 188 1.06 -5.15 2.13
N VAL A 189 1.85 -4.85 1.09
CA VAL A 189 2.03 -5.67 -0.11
C VAL A 189 3.51 -5.86 -0.38
N ARG A 190 3.94 -7.10 -0.62
CA ARG A 190 5.23 -7.40 -1.24
C ARG A 190 5.07 -7.46 -2.75
N ILE A 191 5.88 -6.69 -3.48
CA ILE A 191 5.99 -6.76 -4.95
C ILE A 191 7.33 -7.42 -5.28
N THR A 192 7.29 -8.50 -6.05
CA THR A 192 8.47 -9.22 -6.53
C THR A 192 8.70 -8.92 -8.00
N PHE A 193 9.95 -8.59 -8.35
CA PHE A 193 10.38 -8.34 -9.71
C PHE A 193 10.90 -9.62 -10.39
N ALA A 194 11.11 -9.58 -11.71
CA ALA A 194 11.58 -10.72 -12.50
C ALA A 194 12.96 -11.22 -12.10
N ASP A 195 13.83 -10.33 -11.64
CA ASP A 195 15.16 -10.63 -11.11
C ASP A 195 15.16 -11.14 -9.65
N GLN A 196 13.98 -11.49 -9.12
CA GLN A 196 13.76 -11.99 -7.75
C GLN A 196 14.01 -10.97 -6.64
N SER A 197 14.39 -9.74 -6.97
CA SER A 197 14.39 -8.65 -6.00
C SER A 197 12.96 -8.26 -5.64
N TRP A 198 12.75 -7.68 -4.45
CA TRP A 198 11.41 -7.31 -4.01
C TRP A 198 11.39 -6.08 -3.09
N ILE A 199 10.22 -5.46 -3.01
CA ILE A 199 9.92 -4.36 -2.09
C ILE A 199 8.64 -4.65 -1.29
N ARG A 200 8.56 -4.11 -0.06
CA ARG A 200 7.37 -4.18 0.79
C ARG A 200 6.79 -2.78 1.03
N LEU A 201 5.57 -2.58 0.53
CA LEU A 201 4.88 -1.30 0.54
C LEU A 201 3.66 -1.35 1.45
N PHE A 202 3.43 -0.28 2.21
CA PHE A 202 2.17 -0.04 2.90
C PHE A 202 1.24 0.77 1.99
N THR A 203 0.00 0.30 1.83
CA THR A 203 -1.00 0.84 0.89
C THR A 203 -2.10 1.69 1.55
N GLY A 204 -2.05 1.86 2.87
CA GLY A 204 -3.01 2.70 3.61
C GLY A 204 -4.31 2.00 4.02
N ASN A 205 -4.71 0.91 3.36
CA ASN A 205 -5.86 0.10 3.75
C ASN A 205 -5.75 -1.34 3.19
N PRO A 206 -6.32 -2.35 3.87
CA PRO A 206 -6.20 -3.76 3.47
C PRO A 206 -6.84 -4.05 2.11
N THR A 207 -7.93 -3.36 1.76
CA THR A 207 -8.62 -3.59 0.50
C THR A 207 -7.79 -3.15 -0.71
N SER A 208 -7.00 -2.07 -0.58
CA SER A 208 -6.04 -1.65 -1.61
C SER A 208 -4.88 -2.64 -1.74
N ALA A 209 -4.42 -3.23 -0.63
CA ALA A 209 -3.40 -4.26 -0.64
C ALA A 209 -3.87 -5.53 -1.37
N GLU A 210 -5.06 -6.00 -1.02
CA GLU A 210 -5.71 -7.15 -1.66
C GLU A 210 -5.90 -6.92 -3.17
N LYS A 211 -6.43 -5.75 -3.56
CA LYS A 211 -6.63 -5.41 -4.97
C LYS A 211 -5.34 -5.33 -5.76
N LEU A 212 -4.31 -4.67 -5.23
CA LEU A 212 -3.02 -4.60 -5.89
C LEU A 212 -2.46 -6.02 -6.14
N ALA A 213 -2.51 -6.88 -5.11
CA ALA A 213 -2.08 -8.27 -5.23
C ALA A 213 -2.96 -9.07 -6.21
N GLY A 214 -4.27 -8.90 -6.15
CA GLY A 214 -5.25 -9.56 -7.03
C GLY A 214 -5.06 -9.19 -8.50
N ILE A 215 -4.91 -7.90 -8.81
CA ILE A 215 -4.70 -7.41 -10.18
C ILE A 215 -3.34 -7.90 -10.71
N LEU A 216 -2.28 -7.78 -9.93
CA LEU A 216 -0.94 -8.17 -10.37
C LEU A 216 -0.79 -9.68 -10.56
N SER A 217 -1.53 -10.49 -9.78
CA SER A 217 -1.58 -11.96 -9.90
C SER A 217 -2.61 -12.47 -10.92
N GLY A 218 -3.39 -11.59 -11.54
CA GLY A 218 -4.44 -11.96 -12.49
C GLY A 218 -5.68 -12.60 -11.85
N LYS A 219 -5.82 -12.55 -10.53
CA LYS A 219 -7.02 -13.00 -9.80
C LYS A 219 -8.17 -11.99 -9.87
N MET A 220 -7.85 -10.71 -10.09
CA MET A 220 -8.83 -9.65 -10.29
C MET A 220 -8.60 -8.99 -11.65
N GLU A 221 -9.67 -8.83 -12.42
CA GLU A 221 -9.61 -8.17 -13.72
C GLU A 221 -9.88 -6.66 -13.53
N ALA A 222 -8.82 -5.86 -13.48
CA ALA A 222 -8.93 -4.41 -13.56
C ALA A 222 -9.25 -3.99 -14.99
N LEU A 223 -10.26 -3.14 -15.14
CA LEU A 223 -10.69 -2.60 -16.41
C LEU A 223 -10.20 -1.17 -16.58
N PRO A 224 -9.78 -0.78 -17.79
CA PRO A 224 -9.65 0.62 -18.12
C PRO A 224 -11.04 1.26 -18.30
N GLU A 225 -11.15 2.58 -18.13
CA GLU A 225 -12.42 3.30 -18.34
C GLU A 225 -12.94 3.14 -19.78
N SER A 226 -12.02 3.01 -20.74
CA SER A 226 -12.29 2.76 -22.16
C SER A 226 -13.02 1.43 -22.42
N ALA A 227 -12.89 0.44 -21.51
CA ALA A 227 -13.57 -0.85 -21.61
C ALA A 227 -15.01 -0.83 -21.06
N LEU A 228 -15.45 0.27 -20.44
CA LEU A 228 -16.82 0.41 -19.98
C LEU A 228 -17.78 0.66 -21.14
N THR A 229 -19.05 0.25 -20.98
CA THR A 229 -20.11 0.68 -21.90
C THR A 229 -20.43 2.16 -21.70
N GLU A 230 -21.07 2.78 -22.69
CA GLU A 230 -21.46 4.19 -22.58
C GLU A 230 -22.43 4.42 -21.40
N ALA A 231 -23.38 3.51 -21.18
CA ALA A 231 -24.30 3.58 -20.05
C ALA A 231 -23.58 3.46 -18.69
N GLN A 232 -22.58 2.57 -18.60
CA GLN A 232 -21.72 2.46 -17.43
C GLN A 232 -20.93 3.76 -17.18
N ARG A 233 -20.30 4.35 -18.21
CA ARG A 233 -19.58 5.64 -18.08
C ARG A 233 -20.48 6.77 -17.60
N GLN A 234 -21.71 6.84 -18.10
CA GLN A 234 -22.68 7.85 -17.65
C GLN A 234 -23.09 7.66 -16.19
N ARG A 235 -23.25 6.41 -15.73
CA ARG A 235 -23.49 6.12 -14.32
C ARG A 235 -22.31 6.48 -13.44
N VAL A 236 -21.09 6.11 -13.83
CA VAL A 236 -19.85 6.48 -13.13
C VAL A 236 -19.73 7.99 -13.02
N SER A 237 -19.94 8.71 -14.12
CA SER A 237 -19.89 10.18 -14.14
C SER A 237 -20.88 10.80 -13.15
N ARG A 238 -22.12 10.30 -13.11
CA ARG A 238 -23.11 10.71 -12.11
C ARG A 238 -22.64 10.38 -10.70
N PHE A 239 -22.16 9.18 -10.45
CA PHE A 239 -21.68 8.75 -9.14
C PHE A 239 -20.53 9.61 -8.63
N VAL A 240 -19.50 9.82 -9.44
CA VAL A 240 -18.34 10.66 -9.11
C VAL A 240 -18.76 12.11 -8.86
N ALA A 241 -19.71 12.66 -9.62
CA ALA A 241 -20.22 14.01 -9.40
C ALA A 241 -20.88 14.20 -8.01
N HIS A 242 -21.41 13.13 -7.39
CA HIS A 242 -21.95 13.18 -6.03
C HIS A 242 -20.85 13.13 -4.95
N LEU A 243 -19.65 12.65 -5.30
CA LEU A 243 -18.51 12.58 -4.40
C LEU A 243 -17.78 13.92 -4.41
N ARG A 244 -17.81 14.64 -3.27
CA ARG A 244 -17.19 15.97 -3.12
C ARG A 244 -15.69 15.92 -3.49
N GLY A 245 -15.15 17.03 -4.00
CA GLY A 245 -13.88 17.22 -4.74
C GLY A 245 -12.54 16.78 -4.10
N THR A 246 -12.49 15.60 -3.49
CA THR A 246 -11.27 14.92 -3.02
C THR A 246 -11.24 13.45 -3.51
N ALA A 247 -12.02 13.13 -4.54
CA ALA A 247 -12.08 11.81 -5.14
C ALA A 247 -10.83 11.55 -5.99
N HIS A 248 -10.20 10.40 -5.78
CA HIS A 248 -9.18 9.87 -6.68
C HIS A 248 -9.85 9.32 -7.94
N PRO A 249 -9.10 9.10 -9.04
CA PRO A 249 -9.63 8.40 -10.21
C PRO A 249 -10.33 7.10 -9.80
N PRO A 250 -11.51 6.80 -10.35
CA PRO A 250 -12.21 5.56 -10.05
C PRO A 250 -11.38 4.34 -10.48
N VAL A 251 -11.56 3.25 -9.76
CA VAL A 251 -11.04 1.93 -10.09
C VAL A 251 -12.20 1.07 -10.55
N TYR A 252 -11.99 0.33 -11.64
CA TYR A 252 -13.00 -0.54 -12.23
C TYR A 252 -12.52 -1.97 -12.15
N ILE A 253 -13.29 -2.85 -11.50
CA ILE A 253 -12.98 -4.28 -11.38
C ILE A 253 -14.13 -5.07 -11.98
N ARG A 254 -13.84 -5.99 -12.90
CA ARG A 254 -14.81 -6.97 -13.36
C ARG A 254 -14.86 -8.13 -12.37
N LEU A 255 -16.05 -8.40 -11.84
CA LEU A 255 -16.32 -9.54 -10.98
C LEU A 255 -16.55 -10.79 -11.84
N PRO A 256 -16.40 -12.01 -11.30
CA PRO A 256 -16.65 -13.27 -12.01
C PRO A 256 -18.03 -13.35 -12.69
N SER A 257 -19.06 -12.75 -12.10
CA SER A 257 -20.40 -12.65 -12.70
C SER A 257 -20.49 -11.74 -13.93
N GLY A 258 -19.45 -10.97 -14.23
CA GLY A 258 -19.43 -9.93 -15.25
C GLY A 258 -19.90 -8.57 -14.77
N ILE A 259 -20.38 -8.46 -13.52
CA ILE A 259 -20.71 -7.19 -12.87
C ILE A 259 -19.43 -6.34 -12.75
N VAL A 260 -19.56 -5.04 -12.95
CA VAL A 260 -18.47 -4.08 -12.75
C VAL A 260 -18.62 -3.43 -11.38
N LEU A 261 -17.62 -3.65 -10.53
CA LEU A 261 -17.41 -2.90 -9.30
C LEU A 261 -16.66 -1.61 -9.64
N VAL A 262 -17.26 -0.47 -9.29
CA VAL A 262 -16.62 0.84 -9.37
C VAL A 262 -16.32 1.29 -7.97
N GLU A 263 -15.09 1.70 -7.76
CA GLU A 263 -14.64 2.24 -6.48
C GLU A 263 -14.01 3.60 -6.65
N VAL A 264 -14.35 4.50 -5.75
CA VAL A 264 -13.76 5.83 -5.71
C VAL A 264 -13.11 6.03 -4.35
N PRO A 265 -11.77 6.02 -4.28
CA PRO A 265 -11.05 6.34 -3.06
C PRO A 265 -11.22 7.82 -2.72
N THR A 266 -11.61 8.09 -1.48
CA THR A 266 -11.73 9.44 -0.91
C THR A 266 -10.84 9.54 0.32
N ARG A 267 -10.26 10.72 0.59
CA ARG A 267 -9.46 10.92 1.80
C ARG A 267 -10.35 10.74 3.04
N SER A 268 -9.97 9.84 3.94
CA SER A 268 -10.69 9.62 5.19
C SER A 268 -10.35 10.71 6.20
N LYS A 269 -11.32 11.06 7.06
CA LYS A 269 -11.08 11.91 8.24
C LYS A 269 -10.39 11.15 9.39
N ALA A 270 -10.29 9.82 9.29
CA ALA A 270 -9.77 8.96 10.36
C ALA A 270 -8.25 9.08 10.60
N GLY A 271 -7.49 9.66 9.66
CA GLY A 271 -6.05 9.86 9.83
C GLY A 271 -5.35 10.30 8.55
N LYS A 272 -4.16 10.88 8.70
CA LYS A 272 -3.32 11.30 7.57
C LYS A 272 -2.87 10.07 6.77
N GLY A 273 -3.23 10.01 5.49
CA GLY A 273 -2.90 8.89 4.61
C GLY A 273 -3.84 7.68 4.70
N VAL A 274 -4.97 7.82 5.40
CA VAL A 274 -6.05 6.82 5.41
C VAL A 274 -7.11 7.21 4.39
N PHE A 275 -7.64 6.22 3.66
CA PHE A 275 -8.63 6.41 2.61
C PHE A 275 -9.92 5.66 2.95
N SER A 276 -11.05 6.25 2.57
CA SER A 276 -12.37 5.62 2.61
C SER A 276 -12.82 5.39 1.17
N THR A 277 -13.42 4.24 0.90
CA THR A 277 -13.85 3.88 -0.44
C THR A 277 -15.36 3.99 -0.55
N SER A 278 -15.83 4.74 -1.55
CA SER A 278 -17.24 4.71 -1.97
C SER A 278 -17.36 3.77 -3.15
N THR A 279 -18.36 2.88 -3.14
CA THR A 279 -18.52 1.84 -4.16
C THR A 279 -19.90 1.88 -4.80
N ILE A 280 -19.97 1.46 -6.07
CA ILE A 280 -21.21 1.08 -6.74
C ILE A 280 -20.96 -0.21 -7.54
N LEU A 281 -22.01 -0.99 -7.72
CA LEU A 281 -22.03 -2.14 -8.60
C LEU A 281 -22.94 -1.83 -9.78
N MET A 282 -22.51 -2.21 -10.98
CA MET A 282 -23.30 -2.04 -12.19
C MET A 282 -23.19 -3.20 -13.15
N ASP A 283 -24.30 -3.53 -13.80
CA ASP A 283 -24.34 -4.54 -14.85
C ASP A 283 -23.84 -4.00 -16.20
N ALA A 284 -23.91 -4.81 -17.25
CA ALA A 284 -23.51 -4.43 -18.61
C ALA A 284 -24.34 -3.26 -19.19
N SER A 285 -25.59 -3.09 -18.74
CA SER A 285 -26.48 -2.00 -19.14
C SER A 285 -26.23 -0.72 -18.35
N GLY A 286 -25.35 -0.74 -17.35
CA GLY A 286 -25.08 0.39 -16.47
C GLY A 286 -26.16 0.59 -15.40
N GLU A 287 -27.01 -0.41 -15.15
CA GLU A 287 -27.99 -0.36 -14.06
C GLU A 287 -27.40 -0.87 -12.74
N ALA A 288 -28.07 -0.57 -11.63
CA ALA A 288 -27.63 -1.02 -10.32
C ALA A 288 -27.69 -2.56 -10.26
N ALA A 289 -26.61 -3.19 -9.82
CA ALA A 289 -26.54 -4.65 -9.68
C ALA A 289 -26.28 -5.06 -8.22
N GLU A 290 -26.75 -6.24 -7.86
CA GLU A 290 -26.37 -6.93 -6.62
C GLU A 290 -25.28 -7.96 -6.92
N PRO A 291 -24.33 -8.19 -6.00
CA PRO A 291 -23.28 -9.18 -6.22
C PRO A 291 -23.86 -10.59 -6.32
N ALA A 292 -23.33 -11.40 -7.24
CA ALA A 292 -23.72 -12.79 -7.39
C ALA A 292 -22.90 -13.70 -6.44
N PRO A 293 -23.36 -14.94 -6.16
CA PRO A 293 -22.56 -15.91 -5.43
C PRO A 293 -21.21 -16.15 -6.12
N GLY A 294 -20.12 -15.96 -5.38
CA GLY A 294 -18.74 -16.09 -5.89
C GLY A 294 -18.07 -14.80 -6.35
N ASP A 295 -18.76 -13.65 -6.24
CA ASP A 295 -18.18 -12.34 -6.56
C ASP A 295 -17.32 -11.72 -5.44
N LEU A 296 -17.37 -12.27 -4.21
CA LEU A 296 -16.66 -11.80 -3.01
C LEU A 296 -16.10 -12.97 -2.20
#